data_AF-A0A352WBL2-F1
#
_entry.id   AF-A0A352WBL2-F1
#
_cell.length_a   1.000
_cell.length_b   1.000
_cell.length_c   1.000
_cell.angle_alpha   90.00
_cell.angle_beta   90.00
_cell.angle_gamma   90.00
#
_symmetry.space_group_name_H-M   'P 1'
#
loop_
_entity.id
_entity.type
_entity.pdbx_description
1 polymer ?
#
loop_
_entity_poly.entity_id
_entity_poly.type
_entity_poly.pdbx_seq_one_letter_code
_entity_poly.pdbx_strand_id
1 'polypeptide(L)' 'EAVGPIPEAIQDVWKRIFSEWFPSSGYEHAEGPELEVYECGDMSKPDYKSYVWIPVKRV' A
#
# COMPACT_ATOMS: atom_id res chain seq x y z
N GLU A 1 -0.19 5.45 -2.78
CA GLU A 1 -1.39 5.01 -3.53
C GLU A 1 -0.97 3.97 -4.55
N ALA A 2 -1.84 3.00 -4.84
CA ALA A 2 -1.70 2.04 -5.93
C ALA A 2 -2.65 2.45 -7.05
N VAL A 3 -2.13 2.56 -8.29
CA VAL A 3 -2.91 2.91 -9.47
C VAL A 3 -2.76 1.79 -10.49
N GLY A 4 -3.89 1.18 -10.87
CA GLY A 4 -3.94 0.10 -11.83
C GLY A 4 -4.86 -1.05 -11.41
N PRO A 5 -4.92 -2.11 -12.24
CA PRO A 5 -5.76 -3.26 -11.97
C PRO A 5 -5.34 -4.01 -10.70
N ILE A 6 -6.32 -4.55 -10.00
CA ILE A 6 -6.12 -5.43 -8.84
C ILE A 6 -6.04 -6.88 -9.34
N PRO A 7 -5.09 -7.71 -8.80
CA PRO A 7 -4.28 -7.46 -7.61
C PRO A 7 -2.88 -6.88 -7.86
N GLU A 8 -2.43 -6.73 -9.10
CA GLU A 8 -1.03 -6.42 -9.41
C GLU A 8 -0.59 -5.07 -8.80
N ALA A 9 -1.39 -4.01 -8.99
CA ALA A 9 -1.02 -2.67 -8.56
C ALA A 9 -0.83 -2.56 -7.03
N ILE A 10 -1.72 -3.20 -6.25
CA ILE A 10 -1.64 -3.13 -4.79
C ILE A 10 -0.50 -3.99 -4.23
N GLN A 11 -0.24 -5.15 -4.84
CA GLN A 11 0.89 -6.00 -4.45
C GLN A 11 2.24 -5.34 -4.70
N ASP A 12 2.39 -4.59 -5.79
CA ASP A 12 3.63 -3.86 -6.07
C ASP A 12 3.86 -2.71 -5.08
N VAL A 13 2.79 -2.05 -4.61
CA VAL A 13 2.90 -1.08 -3.52
C VAL A 13 3.34 -1.74 -2.22
N TRP A 14 2.75 -2.89 -1.84
CA TRP A 14 3.19 -3.65 -0.66
C TRP A 14 4.67 -4.00 -0.70
N LYS A 15 5.15 -4.53 -1.84
CA LYS A 15 6.57 -4.87 -2.02
C LYS A 15 7.45 -3.66 -1.76
N ARG A 16 7.15 -2.53 -2.40
CA ARG A 16 7.94 -1.29 -2.28
C ARG A 16 7.90 -0.71 -0.87
N ILE A 17 6.77 -0.80 -0.17
CA ILE A 17 6.70 -0.34 1.22
C ILE A 17 7.73 -1.10 2.09
N PHE A 18 7.78 -2.43 1.98
CA PHE A 18 8.70 -3.25 2.78
C PHE A 18 10.15 -3.28 2.27
N SER A 19 10.37 -3.22 0.95
CA SER A 19 11.71 -3.31 0.37
C SER A 19 12.42 -1.96 0.23
N GLU A 20 11.68 -0.86 0.09
CA GLU A 20 12.24 0.46 -0.21
C GLU A 20 11.91 1.48 0.88
N TRP A 21 10.63 1.64 1.23
CA TRP A 21 10.19 2.73 2.10
C TRP A 21 10.57 2.52 3.56
N PHE A 22 10.26 1.37 4.16
CA PHE A 22 10.63 1.09 5.56
C PHE A 22 12.14 1.23 5.80
N PRO A 23 13.05 0.66 4.97
CA PRO A 23 14.49 0.83 5.14
C PRO A 23 15.02 2.27 5.05
N SER A 24 14.29 3.20 4.41
CA SER A 24 14.78 4.56 4.12
C SER A 24 13.99 5.69 4.79
N SER A 25 12.82 5.41 5.36
CA SER A 25 11.87 6.43 5.83
C SER A 25 12.14 6.98 7.23
N GLY A 26 12.95 6.29 8.04
CA GLY A 26 13.09 6.59 9.48
C GLY A 26 11.87 6.17 10.31
N TYR A 27 10.99 5.36 9.74
CA TYR A 27 9.87 4.71 10.41
C TYR A 27 10.04 3.21 10.38
N GLU A 28 9.48 2.55 11.38
CA GLU A 28 9.37 1.10 11.45
C GLU A 28 7.89 0.68 11.56
N HIS A 29 7.64 -0.58 11.20
CA HIS A 29 6.32 -1.19 11.31
C HIS A 29 5.85 -1.18 12.77
N ALA A 30 4.63 -0.70 13.01
CA ALA A 30 4.02 -0.69 14.34
C ALA A 30 2.93 -1.75 14.45
N GLU A 31 2.73 -2.24 15.68
CA GLU A 31 1.65 -3.17 15.97
C GLU A 31 0.28 -2.50 15.71
N GLY A 32 -0.57 -3.17 14.95
CA GLY A 32 -1.92 -2.73 14.65
C GLY A 32 -2.46 -3.34 13.36
N PRO A 33 -3.76 -3.10 13.06
CA PRO A 33 -4.35 -3.59 11.82
C PRO A 33 -3.82 -2.84 10.61
N GLU A 34 -3.56 -3.59 9.55
CA GLU A 34 -3.29 -3.06 8.22
C GLU A 34 -4.57 -3.12 7.38
N LEU A 35 -4.78 -2.12 6.54
CA LEU A 35 -5.97 -2.03 5.70
C LEU A 35 -5.61 -1.84 4.24
N GLU A 36 -6.24 -2.64 3.39
CA GLU A 36 -6.35 -2.36 1.97
C GLU A 36 -7.68 -1.64 1.73
N VAL A 37 -7.61 -0.43 1.20
CA VAL A 37 -8.78 0.40 0.91
C VAL A 37 -8.99 0.43 -0.59
N TYR A 38 -10.11 -0.13 -1.02
CA TYR A 38 -10.53 -0.26 -2.41
C TYR A 38 -11.56 0.82 -2.73
N GLU A 39 -11.30 1.66 -3.73
CA GLU A 39 -12.31 2.63 -4.18
C GLU A 39 -13.51 1.93 -4.82
N CYS A 40 -14.66 2.61 -4.84
CA CYS A 40 -15.82 2.11 -5.55
C CYS A 40 -15.58 2.19 -7.08
N GLY A 41 -15.88 1.11 -7.81
CA GLY A 41 -15.81 1.11 -9.26
C GLY A 41 -15.31 -0.23 -9.83
N ASP A 42 -14.86 -0.17 -11.08
CA ASP A 42 -14.32 -1.31 -11.80
C ASP A 42 -12.84 -1.49 -11.51
N MET A 43 -12.52 -2.55 -10.76
CA MET A 43 -11.18 -2.89 -10.27
C MET A 43 -10.22 -3.38 -11.37
N SER A 44 -10.72 -3.61 -12.59
CA SER A 44 -9.89 -4.02 -13.72
C SER A 44 -9.32 -2.84 -14.52
N LYS A 45 -9.74 -1.61 -14.20
CA LYS A 45 -9.34 -0.43 -14.96
C LYS A 45 -7.88 -0.02 -14.69
N PRO A 46 -7.17 0.48 -15.72
CA PRO A 46 -5.78 0.92 -15.59
C PRO A 46 -5.62 2.16 -14.70
N ASP A 47 -6.69 2.91 -14.46
CA ASP A 47 -6.73 4.09 -13.60
C ASP A 47 -7.42 3.84 -12.26
N TYR A 48 -7.78 2.58 -11.95
CA TYR A 48 -8.38 2.22 -10.66
C TYR A 48 -7.42 2.52 -9.52
N LYS A 49 -7.93 3.12 -8.43
CA LYS A 49 -7.11 3.49 -7.27
C LYS A 49 -7.44 2.65 -6.05
N SER A 50 -6.39 2.29 -5.33
CA SER A 50 -6.48 1.65 -4.03
C SER A 50 -5.34 2.13 -3.12
N TYR A 51 -5.47 1.86 -1.82
CA TYR A 51 -4.56 2.34 -0.80
C TYR A 51 -4.19 1.24 0.17
N VAL A 52 -2.95 1.32 0.68
CA VAL A 52 -2.43 0.47 1.75
C VAL A 52 -2.18 1.37 2.95
N TRP A 53 -2.84 1.08 4.07
CA TRP A 53 -2.69 1.82 5.32
C TRP A 53 -2.01 0.91 6.35
N ILE A 54 -0.83 1.32 6.81
CA ILE A 54 0.00 0.57 7.75
C ILE A 54 0.31 1.46 8.96
N PRO A 55 0.12 0.95 10.19
CA PRO A 55 0.60 1.63 11.39
C PRO A 55 2.12 1.77 11.39
N VAL A 56 2.63 2.97 11.69
CA VAL A 56 4.06 3.24 11.74
C VAL A 56 4.45 3.92 13.05
N LYS A 57 5.67 3.65 13.52
CA LYS A 57 6.31 4.37 14.63
C LYS A 57 7.64 4.92 14.18
N ARG A 58 8.03 6.09 14.71
CA ARG A 58 9.29 6.74 14.37
C ARG A 58 10.44 6.08 15.12
N VAL A 59 11.55 5.86 14.41
CA VAL A 59 12.83 5.37 14.96
C VAL A 59 13.69 6.53 15.44
#